data_AF-A0A2E5CCU3-F1
#
_entry.id   AF-A0A2E5CCU3-F1
#
_cell.length_a   1.000
_cell.length_b   1.000
_cell.length_c   1.000
_cell.angle_alpha   90.00
_cell.angle_beta   90.00
_cell.angle_gamma   90.00
#
_symmetry.space_group_name_H-M   'P 1'
#
loop_
_entity.id
_entity.type
_entity.pdbx_description
1 polymer ?
#
loop_
_entity_poly.entity_id
_entity_poly.type
_entity_poly.pdbx_seq_one_letter_code
_entity_poly.pdbx_strand_id
1 'polypeptide(L)'
;MDKEELEALLELREIQTIQEGQNDNLLICECNCLSVKDLKEALLLGNLQTVDLDFLKEQLGLGSGCSSCIKNFGSWSKKIF
;
A
#
# COMPACT_ATOMS: atom_id res chain seq x y z
N MET A 1 -27.12 -13.20 -20.36
CA MET A 1 -25.84 -13.39 -19.67
C MET A 1 -25.78 -14.85 -19.33
N ASP A 2 -24.93 -15.56 -20.04
CA ASP A 2 -24.84 -17.02 -19.97
C ASP A 2 -24.08 -17.45 -18.71
N LYS A 3 -24.35 -18.66 -18.23
CA LYS A 3 -23.73 -19.18 -16.99
C LYS A 3 -22.20 -19.21 -17.10
N GLU A 4 -21.69 -19.57 -18.28
CA GLU A 4 -20.26 -19.60 -18.58
C GLU A 4 -19.64 -18.19 -18.58
N GLU A 5 -20.37 -17.17 -19.04
CA GLU A 5 -19.91 -15.78 -18.96
C GLU A 5 -19.80 -15.29 -17.50
N LEU A 6 -20.77 -15.67 -16.65
CA LEU A 6 -20.74 -15.30 -15.23
C LEU A 6 -19.58 -15.95 -14.49
N GLU A 7 -19.30 -17.23 -14.79
CA GLU A 7 -18.23 -18.00 -14.16
C GLU A 7 -16.84 -17.43 -14.54
N ALA A 8 -16.64 -17.12 -15.82
CA ALA A 8 -15.42 -16.46 -16.28
C ALA A 8 -15.20 -15.07 -15.64
N LEU A 9 -16.27 -14.28 -15.43
CA LEU A 9 -16.17 -12.99 -14.76
C LEU A 9 -15.80 -13.10 -13.27
N LEU A 10 -16.26 -14.15 -12.59
CA LEU A 10 -15.93 -14.41 -11.19
C LEU A 10 -14.45 -14.82 -11.03
N GLU A 11 -13.96 -15.70 -11.89
CA GLU A 11 -12.54 -16.10 -11.89
C GLU A 11 -11.61 -14.91 -12.14
N LEU A 12 -11.95 -14.03 -13.09
CA LEU A 12 -11.19 -12.82 -13.37
C LEU A 12 -11.15 -11.87 -12.17
N ARG A 13 -12.27 -11.74 -11.43
CA ARG A 13 -12.33 -10.91 -10.21
C ARG A 13 -11.43 -11.46 -9.11
N GLU A 14 -11.42 -12.77 -8.90
CA GLU A 14 -10.54 -13.38 -7.89
C GLU A 14 -9.07 -13.15 -8.21
N ILE A 15 -8.67 -13.29 -9.47
CA ILE A 15 -7.29 -13.02 -9.93
C ILE A 15 -6.90 -11.55 -9.68
N GLN A 16 -7.80 -10.59 -9.99
CA GLN A 16 -7.55 -9.17 -9.71
C GLN A 16 -7.37 -8.90 -8.23
N THR A 17 -8.20 -9.51 -7.38
CA THR A 17 -8.15 -9.34 -5.92
C THR A 17 -6.83 -9.88 -5.35
N ILE A 18 -6.32 -10.99 -5.90
CA ILE A 18 -5.01 -11.56 -5.53
C ILE A 18 -3.86 -10.65 -5.96
N GLN A 19 -3.92 -10.07 -7.15
CA GLN A 19 -2.86 -9.18 -7.65
C GLN A 19 -2.79 -7.85 -6.89
N GLU A 20 -3.94 -7.26 -6.54
CA GLU A 20 -3.99 -6.04 -5.74
C GLU A 20 -3.42 -6.27 -4.32
N GLY A 21 -3.73 -7.42 -3.71
CA GLY A 21 -3.25 -7.77 -2.36
C GLY A 21 -1.74 -8.09 -2.26
N GLN A 22 -1.07 -8.42 -3.37
CA GLN A 22 0.36 -8.80 -3.34
C GLN A 22 1.30 -7.62 -3.06
N ASN A 23 0.96 -6.41 -3.51
CA ASN A 23 1.80 -5.23 -3.26
C ASN A 23 1.59 -4.64 -1.86
N ASP A 24 0.43 -4.87 -1.26
CA ASP A 24 0.04 -4.26 0.01
C ASP A 24 0.84 -4.81 1.20
N ASN A 25 1.28 -6.06 1.13
CA ASN A 25 2.11 -6.70 2.17
C ASN A 25 3.60 -6.32 2.10
N LEU A 26 4.03 -5.54 1.10
CA LEU A 26 5.42 -5.14 0.97
C LEU A 26 5.81 -4.20 2.13
N LEU A 27 6.81 -4.60 2.92
CA LEU A 27 7.34 -3.75 3.98
C LEU A 27 8.10 -2.55 3.41
N ILE A 28 7.65 -1.36 3.82
CA ILE A 28 8.29 -0.07 3.53
C ILE A 28 9.26 0.32 4.63
N CYS A 29 8.93 0.01 5.88
CA CYS A 29 9.80 0.25 7.03
C CYS A 29 9.90 -0.99 7.92
N GLU A 30 11.07 -1.63 7.91
CA GLU A 30 11.32 -2.79 8.76
C GLU A 30 11.48 -2.41 10.25
N CYS A 31 11.96 -1.20 10.57
CA CYS A 31 12.14 -0.76 11.95
C CYS A 31 10.82 -0.67 12.72
N ASN A 32 9.75 -0.23 12.05
CA ASN A 32 8.43 -0.06 12.63
C ASN A 32 7.41 -1.07 12.06
N CYS A 33 7.88 -2.09 11.32
CA CYS A 33 7.05 -3.10 10.66
C CYS A 33 5.89 -2.52 9.82
N LEU A 34 6.15 -1.45 9.06
CA LEU A 34 5.14 -0.78 8.24
C LEU A 34 5.16 -1.30 6.80
N SER A 35 3.99 -1.70 6.31
CA SER A 35 3.73 -2.15 4.95
C SER A 35 3.09 -1.08 4.08
N VAL A 36 3.03 -1.30 2.76
CA VAL A 36 2.31 -0.43 1.82
C VAL A 36 0.86 -0.24 2.26
N LYS A 37 0.22 -1.30 2.75
CA LYS A 37 -1.14 -1.26 3.29
C LYS A 37 -1.27 -0.27 4.44
N ASP A 38 -0.37 -0.34 5.42
CA ASP A 38 -0.43 0.53 6.61
C ASP A 38 -0.30 2.00 6.22
N LEU A 39 0.54 2.30 5.22
CA LEU A 39 0.68 3.67 4.71
C LEU A 39 -0.57 4.12 3.95
N LYS A 40 -1.17 3.27 3.12
CA LYS A 40 -2.43 3.57 2.43
C LYS A 40 -3.56 3.84 3.43
N GLU A 41 -3.69 2.99 4.45
CA GLU A 41 -4.69 3.15 5.51
C GLU A 41 -4.49 4.46 6.29
N ALA A 42 -3.25 4.79 6.66
CA ALA A 42 -2.94 6.05 7.33
C ALA A 42 -3.31 7.28 6.47
N LEU A 43 -3.00 7.25 5.17
CA LEU A 43 -3.36 8.34 4.24
C LEU A 43 -4.89 8.44 4.05
N LEU A 44 -5.59 7.31 3.98
CA LEU A 44 -7.05 7.27 3.91
C LEU A 44 -7.68 7.91 5.17
N LEU A 45 -7.19 7.55 6.35
CA LEU A 45 -7.62 8.16 7.62
C LEU A 45 -7.31 9.66 7.69
N GLY A 46 -6.21 10.08 7.08
CA GLY A 46 -5.83 11.48 6.93
C GLY A 46 -6.59 12.25 5.83
N ASN A 47 -7.47 11.60 5.06
CA ASN A 47 -8.11 12.15 3.86
C ASN A 47 -7.10 12.74 2.85
N LEU A 48 -5.91 12.13 2.74
CA LEU A 48 -4.85 12.55 1.84
C LEU A 48 -4.90 11.76 0.53
N GLN A 49 -4.90 12.48 -0.59
CA GLN A 49 -4.83 11.89 -1.93
C GLN A 49 -3.39 11.76 -2.46
N THR A 50 -2.40 12.19 -1.67
CA THR A 50 -0.99 12.21 -2.03
C THR A 50 -0.14 11.73 -0.86
N VAL A 51 1.00 11.11 -1.14
CA VAL A 51 1.92 10.65 -0.10
C VAL A 51 2.59 11.85 0.56
N ASP A 52 2.12 12.22 1.75
CA ASP A 52 2.75 13.23 2.60
C ASP A 52 3.72 12.55 3.58
N LEU A 53 5.01 12.79 3.38
CA LEU A 53 6.07 12.22 4.22
C LEU A 53 6.03 12.75 5.65
N ASP A 54 5.72 14.01 5.86
CA ASP A 54 5.75 14.60 7.20
C ASP A 54 4.57 14.09 8.03
N PHE A 55 3.39 13.98 7.40
CA PHE A 55 2.25 13.29 8.00
C PHE A 55 2.58 11.84 8.38
N LEU A 56 3.19 11.08 7.46
CA LEU A 56 3.52 9.67 7.73
C LEU A 56 4.63 9.51 8.79
N LYS A 57 5.57 10.46 8.90
CA LYS A 57 6.56 10.50 9.99
C LYS A 57 5.87 10.71 11.34
N GLU A 58 4.94 11.64 11.42
CA GLU A 58 4.23 11.95 12.65
C GLU A 58 3.28 10.82 13.08
N GLN A 59 2.53 10.24 12.13
CA GLN A 59 1.53 9.22 12.43
C GLN A 59 2.13 7.83 12.64
N LEU A 60 3.08 7.42 11.80
CA LEU A 60 3.62 6.05 11.81
C LEU A 60 5.07 5.97 12.33
N GLY A 61 5.66 7.11 12.69
CA GLY A 61 7.06 7.16 13.14
C GLY A 61 8.06 6.85 12.03
N LEU A 62 7.69 7.02 10.75
CA LEU A 62 8.55 6.69 9.61
C LEU A 62 9.92 7.37 9.74
N GLY A 63 10.99 6.58 9.61
CA GLY A 63 12.37 7.07 9.63
C GLY A 63 12.95 7.41 11.00
N SER A 64 12.23 7.18 12.10
CA SER A 64 12.76 7.31 13.46
C SER A 64 13.88 6.31 13.79
N GLY A 65 13.94 5.18 13.07
CA GLY A 65 14.99 4.16 13.19
C GLY A 65 16.17 4.41 12.25
N CYS A 66 16.37 3.52 11.25
CA CYS A 66 17.53 3.55 10.35
C CYS A 66 17.44 4.59 9.21
N SER A 67 16.32 5.31 9.09
CA SER A 67 16.00 6.24 7.99
C SER A 67 16.04 5.64 6.56
N SER A 68 16.19 4.32 6.40
CA SER A 68 16.25 3.67 5.07
C SER A 68 14.95 3.83 4.27
N CYS A 69 13.81 3.72 4.95
CA CYS A 69 12.49 3.95 4.37
C CYS A 69 12.36 5.37 3.75
N ILE A 70 12.86 6.41 4.42
CA ILE A 70 12.84 7.78 3.87
C ILE A 70 13.78 7.90 2.66
N LYS A 71 14.99 7.34 2.74
CA LYS A 71 15.96 7.39 1.63
C LYS A 71 15.42 6.75 0.35
N ASN A 72 14.61 5.69 0.50
CA ASN A 72 13.98 4.99 -0.61
C ASN A 72 12.60 5.54 -1.00
N PHE A 73 12.21 6.73 -0.52
CA PHE A 73 10.90 7.34 -0.76
C PHE A 73 10.47 7.33 -2.24
N GLY A 74 11.34 7.74 -3.16
CA GLY A 74 11.02 7.78 -4.59
C GLY A 74 10.76 6.41 -5.22
N SER A 75 11.21 5.33 -4.58
CA SER A 75 11.02 3.95 -5.05
C SER A 75 9.67 3.38 -4.63
N TRP A 76 9.28 3.58 -3.36
CA TRP A 76 8.05 2.99 -2.84
C TRP A 76 6.82 3.91 -2.89
N SER A 77 6.98 5.23 -2.93
CA SER A 77 5.83 6.16 -3.02
C SER A 77 4.96 5.89 -4.25
N LYS A 78 5.57 5.44 -5.35
CA LYS A 78 4.91 5.01 -6.60
C LYS A 78 4.11 3.72 -6.49
N LYS A 79 4.17 3.03 -5.35
CA LYS A 79 3.42 1.80 -5.07
C LYS A 79 2.19 2.07 -4.22
N ILE A 80 2.04 3.29 -3.71
CA ILE A 80 0.89 3.71 -2.89
C ILE A 80 -0.28 4.16 -3.76
N PHE A 81 0.01 4.86 -4.86
CA PHE A 81 -0.94 5.33 -5.87
C PHE A 81 -0.40 4.96 -7.25
#